data_AF-A0A965ERB1-F1
#
_entry.id   AF-A0A965ERB1-F1
#
_cell.length_a   1.000
_cell.length_b   1.000
_cell.length_c   1.000
_cell.angle_alpha   90.00
_cell.angle_beta   90.00
_cell.angle_gamma   90.00
#
_symmetry.space_group_name_H-M   'P 1'
#
loop_
_entity.id
_entity.type
_entity.pdbx_description
1 polymer ?
#
loop_
_entity_poly.entity_id
_entity_poly.type
_entity_poly.pdbx_seq_one_letter_code
_entity_poly.pdbx_strand_id
1 'polypeptide(L)'
;MKKKSLIELSWDDILVRAAECGLRPNEFWDMTWKDFSIIVMGNEKKELNEWARTRNLAYIIYLSSTSEKSPKSIKSFWHIPAIDDLEVEEEKVMLTDDQLARTLKLYGVN
;
A
#
# COMPACT_ATOMS: atom_id res chain seq x y z
N MET A 1 12.23 -17.15 -17.56
CA MET A 1 11.66 -17.15 -16.19
C MET A 1 12.66 -17.77 -15.23
N LYS A 2 13.28 -16.99 -14.34
CA LYS A 2 14.02 -17.57 -13.22
C LYS A 2 12.99 -18.18 -12.27
N LYS A 3 13.02 -19.50 -12.05
CA LYS A 3 12.29 -20.12 -10.94
C LYS A 3 12.77 -19.39 -9.68
N LYS A 4 11.87 -18.69 -8.96
CA LYS A 4 12.17 -18.25 -7.59
C LYS A 4 12.63 -19.51 -6.86
N SER A 5 13.88 -19.54 -6.42
CA SER A 5 14.33 -20.60 -5.52
C SER A 5 13.36 -20.60 -4.35
N LEU A 6 12.76 -21.75 -4.05
CA LEU A 6 12.07 -21.93 -2.77
C LEU A 6 13.16 -21.68 -1.72
N ILE A 7 13.13 -20.50 -1.12
CA ILE A 7 13.96 -20.20 0.04
C ILE A 7 13.46 -21.19 1.08
N GLU A 8 14.31 -22.13 1.46
CA GLU A 8 13.99 -23.07 2.53
C GLU A 8 13.87 -22.24 3.81
N LEU A 9 12.63 -22.03 4.26
CA LEU A 9 12.36 -21.38 5.53
C LEU A 9 12.68 -22.37 6.65
N SER A 10 13.44 -21.92 7.64
CA SER A 10 13.64 -22.68 8.86
C SER A 10 12.39 -22.63 9.72
N TRP A 11 12.27 -23.57 10.67
CA TRP A 11 11.22 -23.52 11.68
C TRP A 11 11.31 -22.26 12.54
N ASP A 12 12.52 -21.74 12.77
CA ASP A 12 12.72 -20.50 13.51
C ASP A 12 12.11 -19.31 12.76
N ASP A 13 12.24 -19.24 11.43
CA ASP A 13 11.62 -18.19 10.61
C ASP A 13 10.08 -18.21 10.72
N ILE A 14 9.49 -19.40 10.77
CA ILE A 14 8.04 -19.58 10.92
C ILE A 14 7.58 -19.13 12.31
N LEU A 15 8.31 -19.50 13.36
CA LEU A 15 7.97 -19.14 14.74
C LEU A 15 8.17 -17.64 15.01
N VAL A 16 9.20 -17.02 14.43
CA VAL A 16 9.38 -15.57 14.45
C VAL A 16 8.20 -14.88 13.79
N ARG A 17 7.78 -15.36 12.60
CA ARG A 17 6.60 -14.82 11.92
C ARG A 17 5.32 -14.96 12.75
N ALA A 18 5.15 -16.07 13.46
CA ALA A 18 4.03 -16.24 14.39
C ALA A 18 4.07 -15.22 15.53
N ALA A 19 5.24 -14.99 16.11
CA ALA A 19 5.42 -13.98 17.15
C ALA A 19 5.14 -12.56 16.65
N GLU A 20 5.55 -12.20 15.42
CA GLU A 20 5.22 -10.92 14.79
C GLU A 20 3.70 -10.72 14.62
N CYS A 21 2.97 -11.81 14.39
CA CYS A 21 1.51 -11.80 14.33
C CYS A 21 0.85 -11.78 15.71
N GLY A 22 1.61 -11.75 16.81
CA GLY A 22 1.13 -11.75 18.18
C GLY A 22 0.65 -13.11 18.68
N LEU A 23 1.04 -14.21 18.02
CA LEU A 23 0.66 -15.56 18.43
C LEU A 23 1.57 -16.07 19.55
N ARG A 24 0.97 -16.67 20.57
CA ARG A 24 1.72 -17.41 21.59
C ARG A 24 2.10 -18.80 21.05
N PRO A 25 3.18 -19.42 21.54
CA PRO A 25 3.61 -20.73 21.06
C PRO A 25 2.52 -21.81 21.12
N ASN A 26 1.74 -21.86 22.20
CA ASN A 26 0.63 -22.81 22.32
C ASN A 26 -0.46 -22.58 21.25
N GLU A 27 -0.82 -21.32 20.98
CA GLU A 27 -1.80 -20.98 19.94
C GLU A 27 -1.31 -21.36 18.54
N PHE A 28 0.00 -21.20 18.28
CA PHE A 28 0.62 -21.60 17.03
C PHE A 28 0.61 -23.12 16.84
N TRP A 29 0.92 -23.90 17.88
CA TRP A 29 0.93 -25.36 17.76
C TRP A 29 -0.47 -25.97 17.67
N ASP A 30 -1.49 -25.28 18.21
CA ASP A 30 -2.88 -25.74 18.20
C ASP A 30 -3.65 -25.33 16.92
N MET A 31 -3.09 -24.44 16.07
CA MET A 31 -3.78 -23.95 14.87
C MET A 31 -3.48 -24.74 13.60
N THR A 32 -4.37 -24.64 12.61
CA THR A 32 -4.08 -25.20 11.28
C THR A 32 -3.15 -24.27 10.48
N TRP A 33 -2.41 -24.84 9.53
CA TRP A 33 -1.59 -24.06 8.60
C TRP A 33 -2.38 -23.01 7.81
N LYS A 34 -3.65 -23.29 7.52
CA LYS A 34 -4.53 -22.34 6.83
C LYS A 34 -4.84 -21.14 7.72
N ASP A 35 -5.11 -21.37 9.00
CA ASP A 35 -5.37 -20.30 9.97
C ASP A 35 -4.13 -19.43 10.13
N PHE A 36 -2.96 -20.07 10.29
CA PHE A 36 -1.68 -19.36 10.33
C PHE A 36 -1.48 -18.49 9.09
N SER A 37 -1.68 -19.05 7.89
CA SER A 37 -1.52 -18.31 6.64
C SER A 37 -2.47 -17.10 6.55
N ILE A 38 -3.73 -17.24 6.97
CA ILE A 38 -4.69 -16.13 6.97
C ILE A 38 -4.26 -15.02 7.92
N ILE A 39 -3.79 -15.37 9.11
CA ILE A 39 -3.32 -14.41 10.11
C ILE A 39 -2.10 -13.65 9.57
N VAL A 40 -1.14 -14.37 8.99
CA VAL A 40 0.06 -13.79 8.37
C VAL A 40 -0.31 -12.81 7.26
N MET A 41 -1.18 -13.21 6.32
CA MET A 41 -1.65 -12.33 5.25
C MET A 41 -2.39 -11.10 5.78
N GLY A 42 -3.19 -11.27 6.84
CA GLY A 42 -3.88 -10.18 7.51
C GLY A 42 -2.90 -9.16 8.12
N ASN A 43 -1.85 -9.65 8.78
CA ASN A 43 -0.81 -8.81 9.37
C ASN A 43 -0.02 -8.06 8.29
N GLU A 44 0.39 -8.72 7.21
CA GLU A 44 1.07 -8.10 6.08
C GLU A 44 0.24 -6.96 5.46
N LYS A 45 -1.07 -7.18 5.30
CA LYS A 45 -1.97 -6.15 4.77
C LYS A 45 -2.10 -4.97 5.73
N LYS A 46 -2.12 -5.21 7.03
CA LYS A 46 -2.14 -4.17 8.06
C LYS A 46 -0.87 -3.32 8.00
N GLU A 47 0.30 -3.95 7.96
CA GLU A 47 1.59 -3.24 7.83
C GLU A 47 1.64 -2.42 6.54
N LEU A 48 1.18 -2.97 5.41
CA LEU A 48 1.12 -2.25 4.14
C LEU A 48 0.24 -0.98 4.23
N ASN A 49 -0.88 -1.04 4.95
CA ASN A 49 -1.73 0.13 5.20
C ASN A 49 -1.03 1.18 6.06
N GLU A 50 -0.26 0.77 7.08
CA GLU A 50 0.51 1.71 7.90
C GLU A 50 1.64 2.38 7.11
N TRP A 51 2.31 1.65 6.21
CA TRP A 51 3.24 2.23 5.25
C TRP A 51 2.57 3.24 4.32
N ALA A 52 1.37 2.94 3.82
CA ALA A 52 0.60 3.88 3.01
C ALA A 52 0.23 5.16 3.78
N ARG A 53 -0.19 5.03 5.05
CA ARG A 53 -0.50 6.17 5.93
C ARG A 53 0.73 7.01 6.23
N THR A 54 1.86 6.36 6.53
CA THR A 54 3.14 7.02 6.79
C THR A 54 3.60 7.79 5.56
N ARG A 55 3.49 7.18 4.36
CA ARG A 55 3.76 7.85 3.09
C ARG A 55 2.91 9.09 2.90
N ASN A 56 1.60 9.03 3.20
CA ASN A 56 0.71 10.17 3.08
C ASN A 56 1.14 11.32 4.00
N LEU A 57 1.47 11.03 5.26
CA LEU A 57 1.95 12.05 6.20
C LEU A 57 3.27 12.67 5.74
N ALA A 58 4.23 11.85 5.33
CA ALA A 58 5.51 12.32 4.80
C ALA A 58 5.31 13.19 3.55
N TYR A 59 4.36 12.83 2.69
CA TYR A 59 4.05 13.57 1.48
C TYR A 59 3.39 14.93 1.77
N ILE A 60 2.49 15.01 2.75
CA ILE A 60 1.93 16.28 3.23
C ILE A 60 3.04 17.20 3.73
N ILE A 61 3.98 16.68 4.53
CA ILE A 61 5.12 17.45 5.02
C ILE A 61 5.99 17.92 3.85
N TYR A 62 6.33 17.04 2.91
CA TYR A 62 7.10 17.39 1.71
C TYR A 62 6.44 18.54 0.94
N LEU A 63 5.14 18.45 0.64
CA LEU A 63 4.40 19.51 -0.05
C LEU A 63 4.37 20.82 0.73
N SER A 64 4.28 20.77 2.06
CA SER A 64 4.30 21.97 2.90
C SER A 64 5.68 22.64 2.97
N SER A 65 6.74 21.87 2.75
CA SER A 65 8.14 22.32 2.86
C SER A 65 8.78 22.67 1.52
N THR A 66 8.21 22.24 0.40
CA THR A 66 8.82 22.42 -0.92
C THR A 66 8.44 23.75 -1.54
N SER A 67 9.43 24.45 -2.11
CA SER A 67 9.23 25.65 -2.93
C SER A 67 9.21 25.33 -4.43
N GLU A 68 9.20 24.05 -4.80
CA GLU A 68 9.18 23.61 -6.20
C GLU A 68 7.84 23.99 -6.87
N LYS A 69 7.90 24.55 -8.08
CA LYS A 69 6.69 24.91 -8.86
C LYS A 69 5.84 23.68 -9.23
N SER A 70 6.47 22.52 -9.36
CA SER A 70 5.83 21.25 -9.71
C SER A 70 6.39 20.14 -8.81
N PRO A 71 5.81 19.94 -7.62
CA PRO A 71 6.28 18.91 -6.71
C PRO A 71 6.10 17.51 -7.31
N LYS A 72 6.94 16.57 -6.87
CA LYS A 72 6.86 15.16 -7.30
C LYS A 72 5.51 14.56 -6.94
N SER A 73 4.98 13.67 -7.78
CA SER A 73 3.79 12.87 -7.44
C SER A 73 4.09 11.92 -6.29
N ILE A 74 3.06 11.52 -5.53
CA ILE A 74 3.22 10.64 -4.36
C ILE A 74 3.92 9.31 -4.69
N LYS A 75 3.64 8.73 -5.87
CA LYS A 75 4.28 7.49 -6.36
C LYS A 75 5.77 7.69 -6.64
N SER A 76 6.16 8.87 -7.16
CA SER A 76 7.56 9.21 -7.42
C SER A 76 8.30 9.67 -6.17
N PHE A 77 7.59 10.28 -5.22
CA PHE A 77 8.14 10.73 -3.93
C PHE A 77 8.55 9.54 -3.07
N TRP A 78 7.67 8.56 -2.89
CA TRP A 78 7.96 7.33 -2.17
C TRP A 78 7.20 6.16 -2.79
N HIS A 79 7.93 5.40 -3.60
CA HIS A 79 7.36 4.26 -4.30
C HIS A 79 7.19 3.06 -3.36
N ILE A 80 5.98 2.50 -3.32
CA ILE A 80 5.65 1.27 -2.59
C ILE A 80 5.21 0.23 -3.63
N PRO A 81 6.08 -0.71 -4.05
CA PRO A 81 5.79 -1.66 -5.12
C PRO A 81 4.47 -2.42 -4.92
N ALA A 82 4.22 -2.88 -3.70
CA ALA A 82 3.01 -3.63 -3.35
C ALA A 82 1.70 -2.80 -3.41
N ILE A 83 1.77 -1.49 -3.66
CA ILE A 83 0.61 -0.61 -3.84
C ILE A 83 0.61 0.00 -5.24
N ASP A 84 1.76 0.49 -5.68
CA ASP A 84 1.87 1.33 -6.86
C ASP A 84 2.00 0.54 -8.17
N ASP A 85 2.58 -0.66 -8.11
CA ASP A 85 2.72 -1.59 -9.24
C ASP A 85 1.52 -2.52 -9.39
N LEU A 86 0.62 -2.54 -8.40
CA LEU A 86 -0.71 -3.08 -8.60
C LEU A 86 -1.41 -2.11 -9.56
N GLU A 87 -1.52 -2.49 -10.82
CA GLU A 87 -2.33 -1.81 -11.84
C GLU A 87 -3.81 -1.87 -11.44
N VAL A 88 -4.17 -1.16 -10.37
CA VAL A 88 -5.53 -0.73 -10.14
C VAL A 88 -5.67 0.48 -11.05
N GLU A 89 -6.25 0.28 -12.23
CA GLU A 89 -6.95 1.36 -12.91
C GLU A 89 -7.98 1.88 -11.90
N GLU A 90 -7.58 2.84 -11.05
CA GLU A 90 -8.56 3.74 -10.48
C GLU A 90 -9.28 4.31 -11.70
N GLU A 91 -10.53 3.91 -11.88
CA GLU A 91 -11.45 4.52 -12.84
C GLU A 91 -11.41 6.02 -12.55
N LYS A 92 -10.55 6.74 -13.28
CA LYS A 92 -10.55 8.19 -13.24
C LYS A 92 -11.88 8.57 -13.84
N VAL A 93 -12.86 8.86 -12.99
CA VAL A 93 -14.12 9.45 -13.42
C VAL A 93 -13.79 10.85 -13.92
N MET A 94 -13.40 10.93 -15.19
CA MET A 94 -13.18 12.19 -15.87
C MET A 94 -14.54 12.86 -16.04
N LEU A 95 -14.60 14.16 -15.80
CA LEU A 95 -15.77 14.96 -16.17
C LEU A 95 -15.99 14.81 -17.68
N THR A 96 -17.22 14.58 -18.10
CA THR A 96 -17.54 14.67 -19.53
C THR A 96 -17.33 16.10 -20.01
N ASP A 97 -17.08 16.30 -21.31
CA ASP A 97 -16.82 17.63 -21.89
C ASP A 97 -17.92 18.64 -21.54
N ASP A 98 -19.17 18.20 -21.45
CA ASP A 98 -20.31 19.02 -21.04
C ASP A 98 -20.29 19.42 -19.55
N GLN A 99 -19.75 18.57 -18.68
CA GLN A 99 -19.59 18.86 -17.26
C GLN A 99 -18.39 19.80 -17.03
N LEU A 100 -17.33 19.62 -17.82
CA LEU A 100 -16.17 20.50 -17.83
C LEU A 100 -16.54 21.91 -18.34
N ALA A 101 -17.27 22.02 -19.45
CA ALA A 101 -17.72 23.30 -19.99
C ALA A 101 -18.64 24.06 -19.02
N ARG A 102 -19.54 23.34 -18.32
CA ARG A 102 -20.40 23.93 -17.29
C ARG A 102 -19.62 24.45 -16.09
N THR A 103 -18.61 23.71 -15.63
CA THR A 103 -17.78 24.14 -14.51
C THR A 103 -16.91 25.33 -14.89
N LEU A 104 -16.27 25.34 -16.06
CA LEU A 104 -15.50 26.48 -16.57
C LEU A 104 -16.35 27.75 -16.67
N LYS A 105 -17.58 27.64 -17.21
CA LYS A 105 -18.53 28.75 -17.29
C LYS A 105 -18.93 29.29 -15.91
N LEU A 106 -19.06 28.42 -14.91
CA LEU A 106 -19.36 28.78 -13.51
C LEU A 106 -18.24 29.61 -12.87
N TYR A 107 -16.98 29.33 -13.24
CA TYR A 107 -15.80 30.07 -12.77
C TYR A 107 -15.43 31.27 -13.65
N GLY A 108 -16.25 31.62 -14.64
CA GLY A 108 -16.06 32.82 -15.49
C GLY A 108 -14.86 32.70 -16.45
N VAL A 109 -14.36 31.49 -16.68
CA VAL A 109 -13.35 31.21 -17.70
C VAL A 109 -14.10 30.91 -18.99
N ASN A 110 -14.08 31.85 -19.93
CA ASN A 110 -14.63 31.69 -21.28
C ASN A 110 -13.63 30.97 -22.19
#